data_AF-A0A7K4BGJ4-F1
#
_entry.id   AF-A0A7K4BGJ4-F1
#
_cell.length_a   1.000
_cell.length_b   1.000
_cell.length_c   1.000
_cell.angle_alpha   90.00
_cell.angle_beta   90.00
_cell.angle_gamma   90.00
#
_symmetry.space_group_name_H-M   'P 1'
#
loop_
_entity.id
_entity.type
_entity.pdbx_description
1 polymer ?
#
loop_
_entity_poly.entity_id
_entity_poly.type
_entity_poly.pdbx_seq_one_letter_code
_entity_poly.pdbx_strand_id
1 'polypeptide(L)'
;MITQAGETPSPPGEYDSRGDTRKIIGILAALAIFIIILYGYIIPLQGGFVSSTAIRSEDLLGADPRFEEQIPIQEVDLGASGRSIFIAFVMPTHILFANLHLGGGWVLFSLIILYIVSRKKQYSRLGKSVALFNVILFSAGATFAANGVLFFIALYPTFTTQAFHIYWWPLLFEAILFGIEIFFVYTLWYTWEKIGTAWHIFLAVGYPVSVYLQTLAIDTLVSGMLTPGAETITRGASGLLGMPWTEYLQWWFNPTLWPLQFHRVAAAVSYFGFLIALLAMLHFRDRTDLPSKRYWDWAGSFGILWGLIGIVAQPLLGLWYMYSIFTSQNQAFSNIMTGPRAWEMLMMVGLLSLLIITVSVYFIERWEHLLLRLGRHDIRNLFRAFAIVAAVAGFI
;
A
#
# COMPACT_ATOMS: atom_id res chain seq x y z
N MET A 1 -13.55 3.79 64.37
CA MET A 1 -13.55 3.31 62.98
C MET A 1 -14.65 4.06 62.25
N ILE A 2 -14.29 5.12 61.52
CA ILE A 2 -15.22 5.91 60.71
C ILE A 2 -14.86 5.61 59.26
N THR A 3 -15.81 5.02 58.54
CA THR A 3 -15.73 4.70 57.11
C THR A 3 -15.77 5.99 56.30
N GLN A 4 -14.70 6.26 55.54
CA GLN A 4 -14.70 7.33 54.53
C GLN A 4 -15.64 6.93 53.38
N ALA A 5 -16.60 7.81 53.13
CA ALA A 5 -17.51 7.75 52.01
C ALA A 5 -16.75 7.93 50.68
N GLY A 6 -17.11 7.14 49.68
CA GLY A 6 -16.52 7.19 48.35
C GLY A 6 -16.75 8.54 47.68
N GLU A 7 -15.66 9.13 47.19
CA GLU A 7 -15.70 10.27 46.28
C GLU A 7 -16.47 9.87 45.01
N THR A 8 -17.54 10.60 44.75
CA THR A 8 -18.22 10.58 43.44
C THR A 8 -17.26 11.06 42.37
N PRO A 9 -17.11 10.36 41.23
CA PRO A 9 -16.26 10.84 40.15
C PRO A 9 -16.80 12.17 39.63
N SER A 10 -15.91 13.14 39.48
CA SER A 10 -16.20 14.48 38.96
C SER A 10 -16.96 14.41 37.63
N PRO A 11 -17.89 15.34 37.36
CA PRO A 11 -18.59 15.38 36.08
C PRO A 11 -17.56 15.51 34.93
N PRO A 12 -17.81 14.90 33.75
CA PRO A 12 -16.90 15.02 32.63
C PRO A 12 -16.75 16.50 32.29
N GLY A 13 -15.53 17.01 32.37
CA GLY A 13 -15.21 18.38 31.97
C GLY A 13 -15.73 18.65 30.56
N GLU A 14 -16.19 19.87 30.34
CA GLU A 14 -16.73 20.35 29.07
C GLU A 14 -15.75 19.99 27.93
N TYR A 15 -16.20 19.18 26.97
CA TYR A 15 -15.37 18.70 25.86
C TYR A 15 -14.96 19.91 24.99
N ASP A 16 -13.67 20.27 25.00
CA ASP A 16 -13.13 21.41 24.27
C ASP A 16 -13.04 21.15 22.75
N SER A 17 -14.19 21.20 22.10
CA SER A 17 -14.32 21.10 20.65
C SER A 17 -13.53 22.19 19.89
N ARG A 18 -13.25 23.35 20.52
CA ARG A 18 -12.51 24.45 19.89
C ARG A 18 -11.02 24.15 19.84
N GLY A 19 -10.46 23.53 20.89
CA GLY A 19 -9.08 23.04 20.93
C GLY A 19 -8.80 22.02 19.82
N ASP A 20 -9.67 21.03 19.66
CA ASP A 20 -9.52 19.98 18.64
C ASP A 20 -9.61 20.54 17.21
N THR A 21 -10.54 21.47 16.98
CA THR A 21 -10.70 22.13 15.67
C THR A 21 -9.45 22.91 15.28
N ARG A 22 -8.82 23.63 16.22
CA ARG A 22 -7.57 24.38 15.98
C ARG A 22 -6.41 23.47 15.58
N LYS A 23 -6.30 22.28 16.19
CA LYS A 23 -5.25 21.32 15.88
C LYS A 23 -5.43 20.69 14.50
N ILE A 24 -6.67 20.32 14.16
CA ILE A 24 -7.00 19.82 12.81
C ILE A 24 -6.67 20.88 11.76
N ILE A 25 -7.07 22.14 11.99
CA ILE A 25 -6.72 23.26 11.11
C ILE A 25 -5.20 23.42 11.02
N GLY A 26 -4.47 23.29 12.13
CA GLY A 26 -3.01 23.34 12.15
C GLY A 26 -2.35 22.25 11.30
N ILE A 27 -2.81 21.00 11.41
CA ILE A 27 -2.32 19.88 10.60
C ILE A 27 -2.61 20.10 9.11
N LEU A 28 -3.82 20.53 8.76
CA LEU A 28 -4.21 20.82 7.38
C LEU A 28 -3.44 22.01 6.80
N ALA A 29 -3.21 23.05 7.61
CA ALA A 29 -2.41 24.20 7.21
C ALA A 29 -0.94 23.80 6.98
N ALA A 30 -0.36 22.96 7.85
CA ALA A 30 0.99 22.43 7.67
C ALA A 30 1.10 21.61 6.38
N LEU A 31 0.11 20.76 6.08
CA LEU A 31 0.04 20.03 4.81
C LEU A 31 -0.05 20.97 3.60
N ALA A 32 -0.93 21.98 3.66
CA ALA A 32 -1.08 22.95 2.58
C ALA A 32 0.22 23.74 2.34
N ILE A 33 0.89 24.19 3.41
CA ILE A 33 2.18 24.88 3.34
C ILE A 33 3.24 23.95 2.74
N PHE A 34 3.31 22.69 3.17
CA PHE A 34 4.23 21.70 2.61
C PHE A 34 4.01 21.53 1.10
N ILE A 35 2.76 21.37 0.65
CA ILE A 35 2.43 21.23 -0.78
C ILE A 35 2.81 22.50 -1.55
N ILE A 36 2.51 23.69 -1.02
CA ILE A 36 2.86 24.97 -1.65
C ILE A 36 4.37 25.11 -1.80
N ILE A 37 5.14 24.83 -0.74
CA ILE A 37 6.61 24.89 -0.78
C ILE A 37 7.15 23.86 -1.76
N LEU A 38 6.62 22.63 -1.74
CA LEU A 38 7.05 21.58 -2.63
C LEU A 38 6.86 21.97 -4.10
N TYR A 39 5.66 22.38 -4.49
CA TYR A 39 5.34 22.70 -5.88
C TYR A 39 5.90 24.06 -6.32
N GLY A 40 5.88 25.06 -5.43
CA GLY A 40 6.29 26.43 -5.75
C GLY A 40 7.79 26.68 -5.65
N TYR A 41 8.53 25.83 -4.93
CA TYR A 41 9.96 26.06 -4.66
C TYR A 41 10.82 24.82 -4.89
N ILE A 42 10.51 23.68 -4.27
CA ILE A 42 11.38 22.49 -4.29
C ILE A 42 11.43 21.85 -5.69
N ILE A 43 10.28 21.58 -6.30
CA ILE A 43 10.19 20.96 -7.63
C ILE A 43 10.93 21.81 -8.68
N PRO A 44 10.72 23.14 -8.75
CA PRO A 44 11.53 24.01 -9.62
C PRO A 44 13.04 23.92 -9.38
N LEU A 45 13.48 23.90 -8.11
CA LEU A 45 14.90 23.76 -7.77
C LEU A 45 15.51 22.42 -8.21
N GLN A 46 14.70 21.37 -8.30
CA GLN A 46 15.11 20.04 -8.78
C GLN A 46 15.02 19.89 -10.30
N GLY A 47 14.76 20.98 -11.03
CA GLY A 47 14.66 20.98 -12.50
C GLY A 47 13.22 20.83 -13.03
N GLY A 48 12.21 20.82 -12.17
CA GLY A 48 10.80 20.74 -12.55
C GLY A 48 10.31 19.31 -12.81
N PHE A 49 9.17 19.18 -13.49
CA PHE A 49 8.61 17.88 -13.90
C PHE A 49 9.33 17.31 -15.13
N VAL A 50 10.62 17.02 -15.00
CA VAL A 50 11.41 16.44 -16.08
C VAL A 50 10.99 14.99 -16.30
N SER A 51 10.62 14.64 -17.53
CA SER A 51 10.31 13.25 -17.86
C SER A 51 11.54 12.37 -17.72
N SER A 52 11.37 11.11 -17.30
CA SER A 52 12.50 10.19 -17.17
C SER A 52 13.17 9.93 -18.52
N THR A 53 12.41 10.04 -19.61
CA THR A 53 12.90 9.99 -21.00
C THR A 53 13.83 11.16 -21.32
N ALA A 54 13.50 12.38 -20.87
CA ALA A 54 14.37 13.54 -21.06
C ALA A 54 15.67 13.42 -20.26
N ILE A 55 15.60 12.92 -19.01
CA ILE A 55 16.78 12.65 -18.17
C ILE A 55 17.72 11.63 -18.81
N ARG A 56 17.17 10.64 -19.53
CA ARG A 56 17.93 9.55 -20.17
C ARG A 56 18.10 9.74 -21.68
N SER A 57 17.86 10.94 -22.20
CA SER A 57 17.94 11.19 -23.63
C SER A 57 19.32 10.86 -24.22
N GLU A 58 20.40 11.13 -23.49
CA GLU A 58 21.76 10.76 -23.91
C GLU A 58 22.02 9.25 -23.87
N ASP A 59 21.49 8.54 -22.86
CA ASP A 59 21.56 7.06 -22.78
C ASP A 59 20.82 6.42 -23.97
N LEU A 60 19.77 7.08 -24.47
CA LEU A 60 19.01 6.64 -25.65
C LEU A 60 19.75 6.90 -26.97
N LEU A 61 20.66 7.89 -27.04
CA LEU A 61 21.48 8.14 -28.23
C LEU A 61 22.53 7.05 -28.45
N GLY A 62 23.00 6.40 -27.38
CA GLY A 62 23.90 5.25 -27.43
C GLY A 62 23.20 3.89 -27.49
N ALA A 63 21.86 3.87 -27.40
CA ALA A 63 21.09 2.64 -27.54
C ALA A 63 21.22 2.14 -28.98
N ASP A 64 21.48 0.84 -29.15
CA ASP A 64 21.53 0.21 -30.47
C ASP A 64 20.20 0.49 -31.19
N PRO A 65 20.19 1.14 -32.37
CA PRO A 65 18.97 1.47 -33.10
C PRO A 65 18.13 0.22 -33.44
N ARG A 66 18.68 -0.98 -33.30
CA ARG A 66 17.92 -2.24 -33.41
C ARG A 66 16.95 -2.49 -32.25
N PHE A 67 17.04 -1.77 -31.13
CA PHE A 67 16.05 -1.77 -30.04
C PHE A 67 14.98 -0.69 -30.20
N GLU A 68 15.05 0.12 -31.27
CA GLU A 68 13.93 0.96 -31.67
C GLU A 68 12.68 0.09 -31.88
N GLU A 69 11.52 0.70 -31.70
CA GLU A 69 10.23 0.04 -31.84
C GLU A 69 10.02 -0.38 -33.31
N GLN A 70 10.51 -1.58 -33.66
CA GLN A 70 10.39 -2.14 -35.01
C GLN A 70 8.97 -2.61 -35.32
N ILE A 71 8.16 -2.82 -34.29
CA ILE A 71 6.76 -3.20 -34.44
C ILE A 71 6.00 -1.93 -34.86
N PRO A 72 5.41 -1.90 -36.07
CA PRO A 72 4.68 -0.73 -36.52
C PRO A 72 3.49 -0.48 -35.58
N ILE A 73 3.49 0.70 -34.98
CA ILE A 73 2.43 1.19 -34.12
C ILE A 73 1.67 2.29 -34.86
N GLN A 74 0.40 2.47 -34.50
CA GLN A 74 -0.32 3.65 -34.96
C GLN A 74 0.27 4.88 -34.25
N GLU A 75 0.98 5.72 -35.01
CA GLU A 75 1.47 7.00 -34.51
C GLU A 75 0.29 7.95 -34.30
N VAL A 76 0.08 8.35 -33.05
CA VAL A 76 -0.90 9.36 -32.68
C VAL A 76 -0.14 10.47 -31.97
N ASP A 77 -0.26 11.70 -32.47
CA ASP A 77 0.29 12.87 -31.80
C ASP A 77 -0.48 13.13 -30.50
N LEU A 78 0.15 12.83 -29.37
CA LEU A 78 -0.39 12.99 -28.02
C LEU A 78 0.17 14.23 -27.32
N GLY A 79 0.84 15.13 -28.03
CA GLY A 79 1.46 16.33 -27.46
C GLY A 79 2.60 16.03 -26.48
N ALA A 80 2.89 16.99 -25.60
CA ALA A 80 4.11 17.00 -24.77
C ALA A 80 4.25 15.84 -23.75
N SER A 81 3.15 15.20 -23.34
CA SER A 81 3.17 14.10 -22.36
C SER A 81 3.36 12.71 -22.98
N GLY A 82 3.18 12.60 -24.30
CA GLY A 82 3.33 11.36 -25.07
C GLY A 82 2.46 10.20 -24.58
N ARG A 83 2.86 8.97 -24.94
CA ARG A 83 2.14 7.71 -24.61
C ARG A 83 2.15 7.37 -23.11
N SER A 84 3.12 7.93 -22.36
CA SER A 84 3.35 7.60 -20.95
C SER A 84 2.25 8.08 -20.00
N ILE A 85 1.48 9.10 -20.37
CA ILE A 85 0.40 9.64 -19.54
C ILE A 85 -0.69 8.60 -19.25
N PHE A 86 -0.98 7.73 -20.21
CA PHE A 86 -1.97 6.66 -20.07
C PHE A 86 -1.52 5.64 -19.01
N ILE A 87 -0.24 5.26 -19.03
CA ILE A 87 0.36 4.37 -18.04
C ILE A 87 0.40 5.05 -16.67
N ALA A 88 0.79 6.33 -16.62
CA ALA A 88 0.85 7.14 -15.40
C ALA A 88 -0.53 7.36 -14.73
N PHE A 89 -1.62 7.23 -15.49
CA PHE A 89 -2.97 7.26 -14.93
C PHE A 89 -3.46 5.85 -14.53
N VAL A 90 -3.40 4.89 -15.47
CA VAL A 90 -4.03 3.58 -15.30
C VAL A 90 -3.33 2.73 -14.24
N MET A 91 -1.99 2.73 -14.20
CA MET A 91 -1.23 1.84 -13.32
C MET A 91 -1.25 2.30 -11.87
N PRO A 92 -1.03 3.59 -11.52
CA PRO A 92 -1.21 4.05 -10.15
C PRO A 92 -2.65 3.86 -9.64
N THR A 93 -3.65 4.04 -10.50
CA THR A 93 -5.06 3.78 -10.16
C THR A 93 -5.28 2.29 -9.88
N HIS A 94 -4.75 1.39 -10.70
CA HIS A 94 -4.76 -0.05 -10.44
C HIS A 94 -4.09 -0.38 -9.09
N ILE A 95 -2.89 0.15 -8.85
CA ILE A 95 -2.10 -0.11 -7.63
C ILE A 95 -2.85 0.35 -6.37
N LEU A 96 -3.62 1.44 -6.44
CA LEU A 96 -4.49 1.88 -5.35
C LEU A 96 -5.48 0.77 -4.96
N PHE A 97 -6.20 0.21 -5.93
CA PHE A 97 -7.16 -0.87 -5.68
C PHE A 97 -6.46 -2.17 -5.27
N ALA A 98 -5.33 -2.51 -5.90
CA ALA A 98 -4.56 -3.71 -5.60
C ALA A 98 -4.02 -3.68 -4.15
N ASN A 99 -3.49 -2.55 -3.69
CA ASN A 99 -3.01 -2.40 -2.31
C ASN A 99 -4.17 -2.48 -1.30
N LEU A 100 -5.35 -1.91 -1.61
CA LEU A 100 -6.52 -2.10 -0.75
C LEU A 100 -6.96 -3.56 -0.71
N HIS A 101 -6.90 -4.27 -1.84
CA HIS A 101 -7.22 -5.69 -1.90
C HIS A 101 -6.25 -6.53 -1.05
N LEU A 102 -4.94 -6.28 -1.17
CA LEU A 102 -3.89 -6.94 -0.39
C LEU A 102 -4.03 -6.70 1.11
N GLY A 103 -4.18 -5.43 1.53
CA GLY A 103 -4.38 -5.09 2.94
C GLY A 103 -5.70 -5.64 3.48
N GLY A 104 -6.75 -5.55 2.67
CA GLY A 104 -8.08 -6.07 2.98
C GLY A 104 -8.09 -7.58 3.20
N GLY A 105 -7.28 -8.35 2.46
CA GLY A 105 -7.10 -9.78 2.68
C GLY A 105 -6.57 -10.11 4.07
N TRP A 106 -5.46 -9.48 4.47
CA TRP A 106 -4.85 -9.71 5.79
C TRP A 106 -5.74 -9.26 6.95
N VAL A 107 -6.41 -8.11 6.80
CA VAL A 107 -7.35 -7.61 7.81
C VAL A 107 -8.58 -8.52 7.92
N LEU A 108 -9.13 -9.00 6.79
CA LEU A 108 -10.25 -9.96 6.78
C LEU A 108 -9.89 -11.27 7.48
N PHE A 109 -8.71 -11.81 7.17
CA PHE A 109 -8.21 -13.02 7.82
C PHE A 109 -8.20 -12.86 9.34
N SER A 110 -7.69 -11.74 9.85
CA SER A 110 -7.68 -11.48 11.28
C SER A 110 -9.08 -11.41 11.90
N LEU A 111 -10.04 -10.80 11.22
CA LEU A 111 -11.43 -10.70 11.70
C LEU A 111 -12.07 -12.08 11.82
N ILE A 112 -11.78 -12.99 10.87
CA ILE A 112 -12.31 -14.34 10.88
C ILE A 112 -11.69 -15.17 12.01
N ILE A 113 -10.37 -15.10 12.20
CA ILE A 113 -9.71 -15.76 13.33
C ILE A 113 -10.25 -15.24 14.67
N LEU A 114 -10.35 -13.92 14.82
CA LEU A 114 -10.91 -13.29 16.02
C LEU A 114 -12.38 -13.68 16.25
N TYR A 115 -13.17 -13.81 15.19
CA TYR A 115 -14.54 -14.29 15.29
C TYR A 115 -14.60 -15.76 15.75
N ILE A 116 -13.79 -16.63 15.18
CA ILE A 116 -13.78 -18.06 15.51
C ILE A 116 -13.34 -18.29 16.97
N VAL A 117 -12.32 -17.56 17.42
CA VAL A 117 -11.78 -17.69 18.78
C VAL A 117 -12.72 -17.06 19.81
N SER A 118 -13.20 -15.83 19.56
CA SER A 118 -13.97 -15.08 20.57
C SER A 118 -15.48 -15.26 20.48
N ARG A 119 -15.99 -15.77 19.35
CA ARG A 119 -17.42 -15.86 19.00
C ARG A 119 -18.21 -14.55 19.10
N LYS A 120 -17.53 -13.39 19.14
CA LYS A 120 -18.19 -12.08 19.21
C LYS A 120 -18.73 -11.68 17.84
N LYS A 121 -20.04 -11.43 17.77
CA LYS A 121 -20.76 -11.05 16.53
C LYS A 121 -20.20 -9.81 15.83
N GLN A 122 -19.57 -8.89 16.57
CA GLN A 122 -18.97 -7.69 15.99
C GLN A 122 -17.86 -7.99 14.97
N TYR A 123 -17.04 -9.03 15.20
CA TYR A 123 -15.97 -9.43 14.28
C TYR A 123 -16.55 -10.07 13.01
N SER A 124 -17.56 -10.94 13.14
CA SER A 124 -18.26 -11.50 11.98
C SER A 124 -18.95 -10.42 11.15
N ARG A 125 -19.64 -9.47 11.80
CA ARG A 125 -20.30 -8.35 11.13
C ARG A 125 -19.30 -7.51 10.32
N LEU A 126 -18.19 -7.11 10.92
CA LEU A 126 -17.17 -6.33 10.22
C LEU A 126 -16.47 -7.17 9.14
N GLY A 127 -16.16 -8.43 9.42
CA GLY A 127 -15.55 -9.36 8.46
C GLY A 127 -16.40 -9.54 7.20
N LYS A 128 -17.72 -9.70 7.34
CA LYS A 128 -18.63 -9.80 6.19
C LYS A 128 -18.64 -8.53 5.34
N SER A 129 -18.60 -7.36 5.97
CA SER A 129 -18.50 -6.07 5.28
C SER A 129 -17.17 -5.92 4.55
N VAL A 130 -16.05 -6.32 5.18
CA VAL A 130 -14.72 -6.31 4.55
C VAL A 130 -14.65 -7.30 3.38
N ALA A 131 -15.24 -8.49 3.50
CA ALA A 131 -15.34 -9.45 2.40
C ALA A 131 -16.11 -8.88 1.21
N LEU A 132 -17.27 -8.25 1.45
CA LEU A 132 -18.02 -7.55 0.40
C LEU A 132 -17.18 -6.45 -0.25
N PHE A 133 -16.51 -5.65 0.57
CA PHE A 133 -15.67 -4.56 0.09
C PHE A 133 -14.56 -5.08 -0.83
N ASN A 134 -13.89 -6.16 -0.46
CA ASN A 134 -12.87 -6.80 -1.29
C ASN A 134 -13.41 -7.40 -2.59
N VAL A 135 -14.63 -7.96 -2.59
CA VAL A 135 -15.31 -8.41 -3.83
C VAL A 135 -15.52 -7.23 -4.78
N ILE A 136 -15.98 -6.09 -4.28
CA ILE A 136 -16.19 -4.88 -5.10
C ILE A 136 -14.86 -4.32 -5.60
N LEU A 137 -13.86 -4.22 -4.71
CA LEU A 137 -12.52 -3.75 -5.07
C LEU A 137 -11.86 -4.60 -6.13
N PHE A 138 -11.99 -5.93 -6.05
CA PHE A 138 -11.41 -6.83 -7.02
C PHE A 138 -11.88 -6.50 -8.44
N SER A 139 -13.18 -6.29 -8.63
CA SER A 139 -13.75 -5.95 -9.94
C SER A 139 -13.18 -4.65 -10.50
N ALA A 140 -13.09 -3.60 -9.68
CA ALA A 140 -12.52 -2.32 -10.10
C ALA A 140 -11.03 -2.46 -10.40
N GLY A 141 -10.27 -3.09 -9.50
CA GLY A 141 -8.84 -3.33 -9.66
C GLY A 141 -8.52 -4.14 -10.91
N ALA A 142 -9.24 -5.22 -11.18
CA ALA A 142 -9.07 -6.07 -12.36
C ALA A 142 -9.33 -5.32 -13.67
N THR A 143 -10.29 -4.39 -13.68
CA THR A 143 -10.56 -3.56 -14.87
C THR A 143 -9.37 -2.64 -15.18
N PHE A 144 -8.81 -1.98 -14.17
CA PHE A 144 -7.61 -1.16 -14.38
C PHE A 144 -6.36 -2.00 -14.70
N ALA A 145 -6.25 -3.22 -14.15
CA ALA A 145 -5.17 -4.15 -14.49
C ALA A 145 -5.21 -4.55 -15.96
N ALA A 146 -6.38 -5.01 -16.43
CA ALA A 146 -6.59 -5.43 -17.81
C ALA A 146 -6.35 -4.26 -18.78
N ASN A 147 -6.86 -3.07 -18.46
CA ASN A 147 -6.59 -1.86 -19.24
C ASN A 147 -5.10 -1.51 -19.26
N GLY A 148 -4.40 -1.66 -18.13
CA GLY A 148 -2.95 -1.47 -18.04
C GLY A 148 -2.19 -2.41 -18.98
N VAL A 149 -2.52 -3.70 -18.98
CA VAL A 149 -1.92 -4.68 -19.91
C VAL A 149 -2.22 -4.31 -21.37
N LEU A 150 -3.46 -3.95 -21.70
CA LEU A 150 -3.83 -3.53 -23.06
C LEU A 150 -3.09 -2.25 -23.48
N PHE A 151 -2.92 -1.30 -22.56
CA PHE A 151 -2.14 -0.09 -22.83
C PHE A 151 -0.66 -0.40 -23.02
N PHE A 152 -0.06 -1.32 -22.26
CA PHE A 152 1.30 -1.77 -22.54
C PHE A 152 1.41 -2.41 -23.92
N ILE A 153 0.50 -3.32 -24.28
CA ILE A 153 0.50 -3.95 -25.61
C ILE A 153 0.39 -2.92 -26.74
N ALA A 154 -0.52 -1.95 -26.62
CA ALA A 154 -0.78 -0.96 -27.66
C ALA A 154 0.26 0.19 -27.69
N LEU A 155 0.77 0.59 -26.53
CA LEU A 155 1.61 1.78 -26.36
C LEU A 155 3.09 1.45 -26.18
N TYR A 156 3.46 0.19 -25.92
CA TYR A 156 4.84 -0.24 -25.73
C TYR A 156 5.04 -1.71 -26.18
N PRO A 157 4.60 -2.12 -27.39
CA PRO A 157 4.64 -3.52 -27.83
C PRO A 157 6.01 -4.18 -27.71
N THR A 158 7.12 -3.50 -28.05
CA THR A 158 8.46 -4.10 -27.90
C THR A 158 8.75 -4.44 -26.44
N PHE A 159 8.49 -3.50 -25.52
CA PHE A 159 8.65 -3.75 -24.09
C PHE A 159 7.75 -4.90 -23.63
N THR A 160 6.49 -4.90 -24.05
CA THR A 160 5.53 -5.94 -23.67
C THR A 160 5.97 -7.32 -24.16
N THR A 161 6.42 -7.44 -25.41
CA THR A 161 6.94 -8.70 -25.95
C THR A 161 8.13 -9.21 -25.13
N GLN A 162 9.08 -8.35 -24.77
CA GLN A 162 10.21 -8.74 -23.93
C GLN A 162 9.77 -9.12 -22.51
N ALA A 163 8.85 -8.36 -21.91
CA ALA A 163 8.32 -8.65 -20.59
C ALA A 163 7.62 -10.02 -20.54
N PHE A 164 6.75 -10.33 -21.51
CA PHE A 164 6.09 -11.64 -21.60
C PHE A 164 7.07 -12.77 -21.91
N HIS A 165 8.18 -12.50 -22.59
CA HIS A 165 9.21 -13.51 -22.84
C HIS A 165 10.03 -13.81 -21.58
N ILE A 166 10.55 -12.77 -20.92
CA ILE A 166 11.42 -12.89 -19.75
C ILE A 166 10.63 -13.36 -18.52
N TYR A 167 9.39 -12.90 -18.37
CA TYR A 167 8.54 -13.15 -17.20
C TYR A 167 7.37 -14.08 -17.49
N TRP A 168 7.50 -14.93 -18.50
CA TRP A 168 6.44 -15.87 -18.88
C TRP A 168 5.87 -16.63 -17.67
N TRP A 169 6.74 -17.22 -16.85
CA TRP A 169 6.33 -17.99 -15.67
C TRP A 169 5.70 -17.11 -14.57
N PRO A 170 6.34 -16.01 -14.10
CA PRO A 170 5.70 -15.10 -13.16
C PRO A 170 4.35 -14.55 -13.62
N LEU A 171 4.23 -14.08 -14.86
CA LEU A 171 2.98 -13.51 -15.40
C LEU A 171 1.89 -14.58 -15.60
N LEU A 172 2.25 -15.79 -16.00
CA LEU A 172 1.31 -16.92 -16.06
C LEU A 172 0.79 -17.27 -14.66
N PHE A 173 1.69 -17.30 -13.67
CA PHE A 173 1.33 -17.58 -12.28
C PHE A 173 0.43 -16.48 -11.70
N GLU A 174 0.73 -15.21 -11.98
CA GLU A 174 -0.12 -14.06 -11.66
C GLU A 174 -1.54 -14.23 -12.26
N ALA A 175 -1.62 -14.56 -13.55
CA ALA A 175 -2.90 -14.74 -14.25
C ALA A 175 -3.74 -15.90 -13.68
N ILE A 176 -3.11 -17.01 -13.28
CA ILE A 176 -3.79 -18.12 -12.61
C ILE A 176 -4.31 -17.68 -11.23
N LEU A 177 -3.53 -16.89 -10.50
CA LEU A 177 -3.91 -16.40 -9.18
C LEU A 177 -5.12 -15.48 -9.19
N PHE A 178 -5.35 -14.70 -10.27
CA PHE A 178 -6.60 -13.95 -10.43
C PHE A 178 -7.83 -14.86 -10.30
N GLY A 179 -7.80 -16.06 -10.91
CA GLY A 179 -8.89 -17.03 -10.81
C GLY A 179 -9.01 -17.64 -9.41
N ILE A 180 -7.88 -17.93 -8.77
CA ILE A 180 -7.82 -18.50 -7.41
C ILE A 180 -8.36 -17.50 -6.37
N GLU A 181 -8.01 -16.22 -6.51
CA GLU A 181 -8.50 -15.14 -5.65
C GLU A 181 -10.01 -14.96 -5.76
N ILE A 182 -10.55 -14.96 -6.99
CA ILE A 182 -11.99 -14.92 -7.22
C ILE A 182 -12.65 -16.08 -6.48
N PHE A 183 -12.15 -17.30 -6.67
CA PHE A 183 -12.68 -18.48 -5.99
C PHE A 183 -12.71 -18.26 -4.47
N PHE A 184 -11.62 -17.82 -3.85
CA PHE A 184 -11.57 -17.64 -2.40
C PHE A 184 -12.50 -16.52 -1.90
N VAL A 185 -12.40 -15.31 -2.44
CA VAL A 185 -13.12 -14.15 -1.88
C VAL A 185 -14.62 -14.18 -2.21
N TYR A 186 -15.00 -14.60 -3.42
CA TYR A 186 -16.41 -14.70 -3.80
C TYR A 186 -17.09 -15.84 -3.06
N THR A 187 -16.47 -17.02 -2.99
CA THR A 187 -17.04 -18.15 -2.25
C THR A 187 -17.21 -17.77 -0.79
N LEU A 188 -16.20 -17.16 -0.16
CA LEU A 188 -16.27 -16.72 1.23
C LEU A 188 -17.43 -15.75 1.47
N TRP A 189 -17.59 -14.74 0.61
CA TRP A 189 -18.66 -13.76 0.78
C TRP A 189 -20.06 -14.35 0.56
N TYR A 190 -20.28 -15.06 -0.56
CA TYR A 190 -21.59 -15.64 -0.92
C TYR A 190 -22.06 -16.73 0.05
N THR A 191 -21.11 -17.43 0.66
CA THR A 191 -21.40 -18.58 1.53
C THR A 191 -21.16 -18.30 3.02
N TRP A 192 -20.93 -17.04 3.40
CA TRP A 192 -20.61 -16.60 4.77
C TRP A 192 -21.51 -17.21 5.87
N GLU A 193 -22.83 -17.30 5.65
CA GLU A 193 -23.76 -17.88 6.64
C GLU A 193 -24.04 -19.37 6.42
N LYS A 194 -23.48 -19.97 5.35
CA LYS A 194 -23.84 -21.29 4.84
C LYS A 194 -22.76 -22.35 5.07
N ILE A 195 -21.51 -21.96 5.32
CA ILE A 195 -20.39 -22.90 5.45
C ILE A 195 -19.97 -23.10 6.91
N GLY A 196 -19.43 -24.29 7.20
CA GLY A 196 -18.87 -24.62 8.51
C GLY A 196 -17.56 -23.87 8.83
N THR A 197 -17.08 -24.03 10.06
CA THR A 197 -15.85 -23.35 10.54
C THR A 197 -14.61 -23.73 9.72
N ALA A 198 -14.47 -25.00 9.33
CA ALA A 198 -13.31 -25.46 8.54
C ALA A 198 -13.20 -24.75 7.19
N TRP A 199 -14.32 -24.64 6.47
CA TRP A 199 -14.40 -23.92 5.19
C TRP A 199 -14.17 -22.41 5.37
N HIS A 200 -14.70 -21.81 6.44
CA HIS A 200 -14.37 -20.42 6.77
C HIS A 200 -12.87 -20.20 6.92
N ILE A 201 -12.18 -21.07 7.66
CA ILE A 201 -10.71 -20.96 7.85
C ILE A 201 -9.99 -21.16 6.52
N PHE A 202 -10.33 -22.21 5.77
CA PHE A 202 -9.69 -22.50 4.49
C PHE A 202 -9.79 -21.32 3.53
N LEU A 203 -10.98 -20.75 3.35
CA LEU A 203 -11.18 -19.61 2.46
C LEU A 203 -10.52 -18.32 3.01
N ALA A 204 -10.56 -18.13 4.34
CA ALA A 204 -9.95 -16.97 4.99
C ALA A 204 -8.42 -16.96 4.98
N VAL A 205 -7.78 -18.14 4.94
CA VAL A 205 -6.32 -18.28 4.79
C VAL A 205 -5.94 -18.26 3.33
N GLY A 206 -6.68 -19.00 2.48
CA GLY A 206 -6.39 -19.10 1.05
C GLY A 206 -6.41 -17.74 0.37
N TYR A 207 -7.37 -16.89 0.73
CA TYR A 207 -7.51 -15.55 0.14
C TYR A 207 -6.28 -14.62 0.32
N PRO A 208 -5.85 -14.24 1.54
CA PRO A 208 -4.67 -13.38 1.69
C PRO A 208 -3.39 -14.01 1.16
N VAL A 209 -3.27 -15.34 1.21
CA VAL A 209 -2.10 -16.06 0.66
C VAL A 209 -2.08 -15.95 -0.86
N SER A 210 -3.20 -16.13 -1.55
CA SER A 210 -3.25 -15.97 -3.00
C SER A 210 -2.94 -14.54 -3.41
N VAL A 211 -3.51 -13.54 -2.72
CA VAL A 211 -3.22 -12.11 -2.98
C VAL A 211 -1.76 -11.75 -2.74
N TYR A 212 -1.16 -12.29 -1.67
CA TYR A 212 0.27 -12.12 -1.40
C TYR A 212 1.13 -12.72 -2.52
N LEU A 213 0.83 -13.94 -2.97
CA LEU A 213 1.56 -14.61 -4.04
C LEU A 213 1.37 -13.93 -5.39
N GLN A 214 0.20 -13.37 -5.66
CA GLN A 214 -0.08 -12.65 -6.91
C GLN A 214 0.72 -11.36 -6.95
N THR A 215 0.73 -10.64 -5.83
CA THR A 215 1.56 -9.45 -5.64
C THR A 215 3.05 -9.79 -5.81
N LEU A 216 3.51 -10.91 -5.24
CA LEU A 216 4.90 -11.35 -5.38
C LEU A 216 5.24 -11.64 -6.85
N ALA A 217 4.33 -12.28 -7.59
CA ALA A 217 4.53 -12.61 -8.99
C ALA A 217 4.77 -11.35 -9.84
N ILE A 218 3.93 -10.32 -9.71
CA ILE A 218 4.13 -9.05 -10.43
C ILE A 218 5.28 -8.22 -9.87
N ASP A 219 5.57 -8.30 -8.57
CA ASP A 219 6.72 -7.62 -7.98
C ASP A 219 8.05 -8.20 -8.50
N THR A 220 8.12 -9.44 -9.01
CA THR A 220 9.31 -9.93 -9.75
C THR A 220 9.61 -9.10 -10.99
N LEU A 221 8.57 -8.68 -11.73
CA LEU A 221 8.70 -7.80 -12.89
C LEU A 221 9.15 -6.41 -12.45
N VAL A 222 8.44 -5.81 -11.51
CA VAL A 222 8.69 -4.42 -11.09
C VAL A 222 10.07 -4.26 -10.43
N SER A 223 10.43 -5.15 -9.50
CA SER A 223 11.75 -5.15 -8.86
C SER A 223 12.86 -5.54 -9.84
N GLY A 224 12.58 -6.44 -10.78
CA GLY A 224 13.55 -6.83 -11.80
C GLY A 224 13.79 -5.74 -12.85
N MET A 225 12.84 -4.85 -13.10
CA MET A 225 13.09 -3.63 -13.89
C MET A 225 14.03 -2.66 -13.16
N LEU A 226 14.02 -2.66 -11.82
CA LEU A 226 14.85 -1.78 -11.00
C LEU A 226 16.25 -2.33 -10.77
N THR A 227 16.34 -3.62 -10.43
CA THR A 227 17.60 -4.34 -10.19
C THR A 227 17.56 -5.67 -10.94
N PRO A 228 17.80 -5.70 -12.26
CA PRO A 228 17.64 -6.91 -13.06
C PRO A 228 18.60 -8.05 -12.70
N GLY A 229 19.75 -7.78 -12.05
CA GLY A 229 20.65 -8.82 -11.53
C GLY A 229 21.32 -9.74 -12.56
N ALA A 230 20.86 -9.75 -13.81
CA ALA A 230 21.43 -10.51 -14.92
C ALA A 230 22.69 -9.84 -15.45
N GLU A 231 23.74 -10.63 -15.65
CA GLU A 231 25.05 -10.19 -16.12
C GLU A 231 25.26 -10.54 -17.60
N THR A 232 24.62 -11.60 -18.10
CA THR A 232 24.71 -12.02 -19.49
C THR A 232 23.34 -12.04 -20.17
N ILE A 233 23.14 -11.05 -21.04
CA ILE A 233 21.96 -10.94 -21.88
C ILE A 233 22.40 -11.22 -23.32
N THR A 234 21.85 -12.28 -23.90
CA THR A 234 22.05 -12.62 -25.32
C THR A 234 20.85 -12.17 -26.14
N ARG A 235 21.05 -11.88 -27.42
CA ARG A 235 19.92 -11.73 -28.35
C ARG A 235 19.66 -13.06 -29.02
N GLY A 236 18.49 -13.63 -28.77
CA GLY A 236 17.99 -14.81 -29.45
C GLY A 236 17.53 -14.50 -30.87
N ALA A 237 17.13 -15.55 -31.59
CA ALA A 237 16.42 -15.40 -32.86
C ALA A 237 15.17 -14.52 -32.65
N SER A 238 14.76 -13.75 -33.66
CA SER A 238 13.63 -12.80 -33.63
C SER A 238 13.77 -11.54 -32.75
N GLY A 239 14.97 -11.26 -32.22
CA GLY A 239 15.21 -10.03 -31.44
C GLY A 239 14.77 -10.10 -29.98
N LEU A 240 14.37 -11.29 -29.51
CA LEU A 240 14.05 -11.55 -28.10
C LEU A 240 15.30 -11.62 -27.23
N LEU A 241 15.23 -11.06 -26.03
CA LEU A 241 16.28 -11.16 -25.02
C LEU A 241 16.30 -12.56 -24.43
N GLY A 242 17.37 -13.30 -24.68
CA GLY A 242 17.59 -14.63 -24.14
C GLY A 242 18.69 -14.60 -23.08
N MET A 243 18.52 -15.38 -22.02
CA MET A 243 19.56 -15.61 -21.01
C MET A 243 19.51 -17.06 -20.52
N PRO A 244 20.59 -17.58 -19.90
CA PRO A 244 20.54 -18.88 -19.24
C PRO A 244 19.46 -18.93 -18.16
N TRP A 245 18.92 -20.13 -17.86
CA TRP A 245 17.87 -20.29 -16.84
C TRP A 245 18.25 -19.71 -15.47
N THR A 246 19.51 -19.84 -15.09
CA THR A 246 20.02 -19.28 -13.82
C THR A 246 19.93 -17.76 -13.76
N GLU A 247 20.08 -17.07 -14.90
CA GLU A 247 19.96 -15.61 -14.97
C GLU A 247 18.52 -15.15 -14.92
N TYR A 248 17.58 -15.89 -15.53
CA TYR A 248 16.15 -15.63 -15.35
C TYR A 248 15.76 -15.69 -13.86
N LEU A 249 16.28 -16.68 -13.13
CA LEU A 249 16.04 -16.78 -11.69
C LEU A 249 16.65 -15.62 -10.91
N GLN A 250 17.86 -15.18 -11.24
CA GLN A 250 18.48 -14.00 -10.61
C GLN A 250 17.69 -12.72 -10.89
N TRP A 251 17.13 -12.61 -12.09
CA TRP A 251 16.29 -11.48 -12.48
C TRP A 251 14.97 -11.46 -11.71
N TRP A 252 14.30 -12.60 -11.61
CA TRP A 252 13.03 -12.68 -10.89
C TRP A 252 13.23 -12.53 -9.38
N PHE A 253 14.27 -13.13 -8.81
CA PHE A 253 14.63 -13.09 -7.39
C PHE A 253 15.76 -12.11 -7.10
N ASN A 254 15.63 -10.91 -7.65
CA ASN A 254 16.62 -9.87 -7.55
C ASN A 254 16.72 -9.26 -6.13
N PRO A 255 17.78 -8.47 -5.84
CA PRO A 255 18.03 -7.93 -4.50
C PRO A 255 16.92 -7.05 -3.92
N THR A 256 16.04 -6.49 -4.75
CA THR A 256 14.97 -5.60 -4.30
C THR A 256 13.60 -6.25 -4.18
N LEU A 257 13.42 -7.50 -4.64
CA LEU A 257 12.14 -8.21 -4.60
C LEU A 257 11.56 -8.31 -3.18
N TRP A 258 12.29 -8.93 -2.26
CA TRP A 258 11.80 -9.15 -0.90
C TRP A 258 11.60 -7.86 -0.11
N PRO A 259 12.55 -6.90 -0.13
CA PRO A 259 12.31 -5.59 0.47
C PRO A 259 11.04 -4.92 -0.06
N LEU A 260 10.84 -4.92 -1.39
CA LEU A 260 9.64 -4.36 -2.02
C LEU A 260 8.38 -5.09 -1.55
N GLN A 261 8.36 -6.41 -1.60
CA GLN A 261 7.18 -7.22 -1.23
C GLN A 261 6.75 -6.95 0.22
N PHE A 262 7.69 -6.99 1.16
CA PHE A 262 7.35 -6.76 2.57
C PHE A 262 6.95 -5.31 2.82
N HIS A 263 7.66 -4.35 2.23
CA HIS A 263 7.30 -2.93 2.31
C HIS A 263 5.89 -2.68 1.77
N ARG A 264 5.53 -3.28 0.64
CA ARG A 264 4.19 -3.17 0.03
C ARG A 264 3.11 -3.78 0.90
N VAL A 265 3.32 -4.97 1.47
CA VAL A 265 2.34 -5.61 2.38
C VAL A 265 2.09 -4.72 3.60
N ALA A 266 3.13 -4.19 4.22
CA ALA A 266 2.98 -3.30 5.37
C ALA A 266 2.23 -2.00 4.99
N ALA A 267 2.50 -1.45 3.80
CA ALA A 267 1.83 -0.24 3.30
C ALA A 267 0.34 -0.53 3.03
N ALA A 268 0.04 -1.65 2.39
CA ALA A 268 -1.31 -2.11 2.09
C ALA A 268 -2.15 -2.33 3.36
N VAL A 269 -1.57 -2.99 4.37
CA VAL A 269 -2.20 -3.18 5.69
C VAL A 269 -2.46 -1.83 6.38
N SER A 270 -1.48 -0.93 6.36
CA SER A 270 -1.61 0.42 6.90
C SER A 270 -2.76 1.18 6.24
N TYR A 271 -2.75 1.20 4.91
CA TYR A 271 -3.74 1.90 4.09
C TYR A 271 -5.16 1.39 4.35
N PHE A 272 -5.36 0.07 4.33
CA PHE A 272 -6.68 -0.53 4.58
C PHE A 272 -7.16 -0.28 6.01
N GLY A 273 -6.26 -0.36 7.01
CA GLY A 273 -6.59 -0.08 8.41
C GLY A 273 -7.09 1.35 8.62
N PHE A 274 -6.36 2.34 8.10
CA PHE A 274 -6.78 3.73 8.17
C PHE A 274 -8.05 4.01 7.37
N LEU A 275 -8.29 3.30 6.26
CA LEU A 275 -9.55 3.40 5.53
C LEU A 275 -10.74 2.89 6.38
N ILE A 276 -10.60 1.77 7.08
CA ILE A 276 -11.62 1.30 8.03
C ILE A 276 -11.86 2.37 9.09
N ALA A 277 -10.80 2.96 9.65
CA ALA A 277 -10.91 3.99 10.67
C ALA A 277 -11.70 5.21 10.18
N LEU A 278 -11.40 5.69 8.97
CA LEU A 278 -12.11 6.80 8.34
C LEU A 278 -13.59 6.48 8.12
N LEU A 279 -13.90 5.35 7.48
CA LEU A 279 -15.28 4.96 7.18
C LEU A 279 -16.10 4.71 8.45
N ALA A 280 -15.48 4.11 9.47
CA ALA A 280 -16.11 3.92 10.77
C ALA A 280 -16.39 5.24 11.49
N MET A 281 -15.48 6.23 11.38
CA MET A 281 -15.69 7.57 11.93
C MET A 281 -16.86 8.29 11.24
N LEU A 282 -16.97 8.20 9.91
CA LEU A 282 -18.11 8.76 9.17
C LEU A 282 -19.42 8.13 9.65
N HIS A 283 -19.46 6.79 9.71
CA HIS A 283 -20.63 6.11 10.25
C HIS A 283 -20.92 6.47 11.70
N PHE A 284 -19.91 6.62 12.57
CA PHE A 284 -20.09 7.02 13.96
C PHE A 284 -20.79 8.38 14.07
N ARG A 285 -20.42 9.33 13.21
CA ARG A 285 -21.05 10.67 13.16
C ARG A 285 -22.50 10.61 12.69
N ASP A 286 -22.80 9.72 11.75
CA ASP A 286 -24.15 9.59 11.17
C ASP A 286 -25.14 8.87 12.10
N ARG A 287 -24.66 8.09 13.10
CA ARG A 287 -25.55 7.39 14.04
C ARG A 287 -26.04 8.33 15.14
N THR A 288 -27.28 8.12 15.57
CA THR A 288 -27.87 8.82 16.73
C THR A 288 -27.96 7.89 17.95
N ASP A 289 -28.10 6.59 17.73
CA ASP A 289 -28.27 5.60 18.78
C ASP A 289 -26.94 5.14 19.40
N LEU A 290 -26.92 5.00 20.73
CA LEU A 290 -25.74 4.60 21.49
C LEU A 290 -25.17 3.23 21.07
N PRO A 291 -25.98 2.17 20.81
CA PRO A 291 -25.44 0.87 20.43
C PRO A 291 -24.69 0.88 19.10
N SER A 292 -25.21 1.56 18.07
CA SER A 292 -24.54 1.68 16.77
C SER A 292 -23.31 2.59 16.86
N LYS A 293 -23.37 3.69 17.61
CA LYS A 293 -22.18 4.51 17.91
C LYS A 293 -21.06 3.67 18.53
N ARG A 294 -21.37 2.87 19.56
CA ARG A 294 -20.38 2.00 20.20
C ARG A 294 -19.77 0.97 19.23
N TYR A 295 -20.57 0.43 18.31
CA TYR A 295 -20.06 -0.49 17.29
C TYR A 295 -19.07 0.20 16.34
N TRP A 296 -19.42 1.39 15.84
CA TRP A 296 -18.56 2.12 14.91
C TRP A 296 -17.31 2.71 15.58
N ASP A 297 -17.39 3.09 16.86
CA ASP A 297 -16.22 3.47 17.65
C ASP A 297 -15.23 2.29 17.80
N TRP A 298 -15.76 1.09 18.08
CA TRP A 298 -14.96 -0.13 18.11
C TRP A 298 -14.35 -0.45 16.73
N ALA A 299 -15.13 -0.36 15.65
CA ALA A 299 -14.63 -0.61 14.30
C ALA A 299 -13.55 0.41 13.89
N GLY A 300 -13.71 1.68 14.27
CA GLY A 300 -12.71 2.72 14.06
C GLY A 300 -11.41 2.42 14.82
N SER A 301 -11.52 2.03 16.08
CA SER A 301 -10.38 1.61 16.89
C SER A 301 -9.66 0.38 16.31
N PHE A 302 -10.42 -0.57 15.75
CA PHE A 302 -9.87 -1.73 15.05
C PHE A 302 -9.11 -1.32 13.77
N GLY A 303 -9.66 -0.38 13.00
CA GLY A 303 -8.97 0.19 11.84
C GLY A 303 -7.67 0.90 12.21
N ILE A 304 -7.69 1.75 13.24
CA ILE A 304 -6.49 2.45 13.76
C ILE A 304 -5.40 1.45 14.17
N LEU A 305 -5.78 0.36 14.85
CA LEU A 305 -4.84 -0.69 15.25
C LEU A 305 -4.09 -1.28 14.04
N TRP A 306 -4.80 -1.65 12.98
CA TRP A 306 -4.19 -2.19 11.76
C TRP A 306 -3.39 -1.15 10.98
N GLY A 307 -3.91 0.08 10.92
CA GLY A 307 -3.19 1.23 10.35
C GLY A 307 -1.82 1.41 11.01
N LEU A 308 -1.79 1.35 12.34
CA LEU A 308 -0.59 1.45 13.15
C LEU A 308 0.37 0.29 12.97
N ILE A 309 -0.12 -0.94 12.92
CA ILE A 309 0.75 -2.10 12.70
C ILE A 309 1.53 -1.94 11.38
N GLY A 310 0.84 -1.55 10.31
CA GLY A 310 1.48 -1.32 9.02
C GLY A 310 2.44 -0.13 9.06
N ILE A 311 2.02 1.02 9.59
CA ILE A 311 2.84 2.24 9.59
C ILE A 311 4.11 2.11 10.44
N VAL A 312 4.10 1.34 11.54
CA VAL A 312 5.31 1.04 12.34
C VAL A 312 6.34 0.28 11.52
N ALA A 313 5.89 -0.68 10.71
CA ALA A 313 6.78 -1.48 9.88
C ALA A 313 7.33 -0.70 8.68
N GLN A 314 6.63 0.34 8.22
CA GLN A 314 6.98 1.10 7.00
C GLN A 314 8.39 1.69 7.03
N PRO A 315 8.84 2.45 8.05
CA PRO A 315 10.20 3.00 8.06
C PRO A 315 11.28 1.93 8.01
N LEU A 316 11.13 0.85 8.79
CA LEU A 316 12.13 -0.22 8.85
C LEU A 316 12.24 -0.95 7.51
N LEU A 317 11.11 -1.31 6.91
CA LEU A 317 11.07 -1.98 5.61
C LEU A 317 11.47 -1.04 4.47
N GLY A 318 11.15 0.26 4.58
CA GLY A 318 11.54 1.29 3.63
C GLY A 318 13.05 1.52 3.63
N LEU A 319 13.68 1.59 4.81
CA LEU A 319 15.13 1.66 4.96
C LEU A 319 15.82 0.43 4.39
N TRP A 320 15.29 -0.77 4.66
CA TRP A 320 15.79 -2.00 4.05
C TRP A 320 15.70 -1.95 2.52
N TYR A 321 14.57 -1.48 1.99
CA TYR A 321 14.40 -1.34 0.54
C TYR A 321 15.37 -0.32 -0.06
N MET A 322 15.48 0.88 0.52
CA MET A 322 16.41 1.91 0.05
C MET A 322 17.87 1.45 0.13
N TYR A 323 18.24 0.71 1.18
CA TYR A 323 19.57 0.11 1.29
C TYR A 323 19.83 -0.90 0.16
N SER A 324 18.88 -1.79 -0.14
CA SER A 324 19.01 -2.71 -1.27
C SER A 324 19.16 -1.99 -2.61
N ILE A 325 18.40 -0.91 -2.85
CA ILE A 325 18.56 -0.09 -4.06
C ILE A 325 19.95 0.57 -4.08
N PHE A 326 20.41 1.14 -2.98
CA PHE A 326 21.72 1.77 -2.88
C PHE A 326 22.85 0.79 -3.24
N THR A 327 22.83 -0.41 -2.68
CA THR A 327 23.88 -1.41 -2.90
C THR A 327 23.84 -2.06 -4.27
N SER A 328 22.67 -2.15 -4.90
CA SER A 328 22.48 -2.90 -6.15
C SER A 328 22.30 -2.03 -7.38
N GLN A 329 21.80 -0.80 -7.23
CA GLN A 329 21.62 0.16 -8.32
C GLN A 329 21.74 1.61 -7.83
N ASN A 330 22.97 2.03 -7.52
CA ASN A 330 23.24 3.36 -6.94
C ASN A 330 22.78 4.54 -7.82
N GLN A 331 22.71 4.35 -9.14
CA GLN A 331 22.19 5.38 -10.04
C GLN A 331 20.69 5.62 -9.81
N ALA A 332 19.91 4.55 -9.62
CA ALA A 332 18.49 4.67 -9.28
C ALA A 332 18.30 5.27 -7.89
N PHE A 333 19.12 4.85 -6.92
CA PHE A 333 19.12 5.44 -5.58
C PHE A 333 19.38 6.95 -5.63
N SER A 334 20.43 7.37 -6.36
CA SER A 334 20.78 8.79 -6.49
C SER A 334 19.64 9.60 -7.11
N ASN A 335 18.98 9.05 -8.14
CA ASN A 335 17.81 9.67 -8.77
C ASN A 335 16.63 9.87 -7.82
N ILE A 336 16.36 8.87 -6.96
CA ILE A 336 15.25 8.89 -5.98
C ILE A 336 15.56 9.80 -4.80
N MET A 337 16.81 9.84 -4.32
CA MET A 337 17.14 10.54 -3.07
C MET A 337 17.60 11.99 -3.27
N THR A 338 18.34 12.25 -4.35
CA THR A 338 19.02 13.55 -4.56
C THR A 338 18.87 14.11 -5.98
N GLY A 339 18.37 13.30 -6.91
CA GLY A 339 18.22 13.67 -8.32
C GLY A 339 16.89 14.35 -8.64
N PRO A 340 16.55 14.45 -9.94
CA PRO A 340 15.35 15.16 -10.41
C PRO A 340 14.02 14.56 -9.94
N ARG A 341 14.04 13.35 -9.36
CA ARG A 341 12.85 12.67 -8.84
C ARG A 341 12.77 12.68 -7.31
N ALA A 342 13.67 13.39 -6.63
CA ALA A 342 13.69 13.45 -5.17
C ALA A 342 12.42 14.05 -4.54
N TRP A 343 11.69 14.91 -5.26
CA TRP A 343 10.42 15.43 -4.80
C TRP A 343 9.36 14.35 -4.57
N GLU A 344 9.40 13.22 -5.30
CA GLU A 344 8.48 12.10 -5.10
C GLU A 344 8.76 11.41 -3.76
N MET A 345 10.03 11.25 -3.42
CA MET A 345 10.46 10.77 -2.10
C MET A 345 10.05 11.74 -0.99
N LEU A 346 10.19 13.06 -1.20
CA LEU A 346 9.73 14.06 -0.25
C LEU A 346 8.21 14.01 -0.04
N MET A 347 7.42 13.80 -1.10
CA MET A 347 5.98 13.58 -0.99
C MET A 347 5.66 12.36 -0.12
N MET A 348 6.35 11.24 -0.35
CA MET A 348 6.16 10.01 0.42
C MET A 348 6.50 10.20 1.90
N VAL A 349 7.68 10.75 2.20
CA VAL A 349 8.11 11.01 3.58
C VAL A 349 7.20 12.03 4.25
N GLY A 350 6.82 13.11 3.55
CA GLY A 350 5.88 14.11 4.05
C GLY A 350 4.52 13.52 4.42
N LEU A 351 3.97 12.63 3.58
CA LEU A 351 2.75 11.89 3.88
C LEU A 351 2.91 10.99 5.12
N LEU A 352 4.02 10.25 5.20
CA LEU A 352 4.31 9.39 6.35
C LEU A 352 4.43 10.20 7.65
N SER A 353 5.16 11.32 7.62
CA SER A 353 5.30 12.24 8.76
C SER A 353 3.94 12.81 9.17
N LEU A 354 3.10 13.23 8.22
CA LEU A 354 1.75 13.73 8.50
C LEU A 354 0.90 12.68 9.22
N LEU A 355 0.93 11.43 8.74
CA LEU A 355 0.19 10.32 9.35
C LEU A 355 0.71 10.03 10.77
N ILE A 356 2.02 9.99 10.97
CA ILE A 356 2.63 9.78 12.29
C ILE A 356 2.23 10.90 13.26
N ILE A 357 2.28 12.16 12.84
CA ILE A 357 1.87 13.31 13.65
C ILE A 357 0.38 13.23 13.99
N THR A 358 -0.47 12.96 13.00
CA THR A 358 -1.92 12.86 13.19
C THR A 358 -2.27 11.79 14.22
N VAL A 359 -1.64 10.63 14.11
CA VAL A 359 -1.87 9.53 15.05
C VAL A 359 -1.28 9.85 16.44
N SER A 360 -0.12 10.50 16.50
CA SER A 360 0.49 10.93 17.77
C SER A 360 -0.41 11.92 18.52
N VAL A 361 -0.97 12.92 17.83
CA VAL A 361 -1.94 13.88 18.41
C VAL A 361 -3.16 13.14 18.93
N TYR A 362 -3.74 12.25 18.12
CA TYR A 362 -4.90 11.44 18.51
C TYR A 362 -4.65 10.66 19.81
N PHE A 363 -3.47 10.06 19.96
CA PHE A 363 -3.14 9.29 21.16
C PHE A 363 -2.86 10.16 22.39
N ILE A 364 -2.15 11.28 22.22
CA ILE A 364 -1.84 12.19 23.34
C ILE A 364 -3.15 12.73 23.94
N GLU A 365 -4.09 13.15 23.10
CA GLU A 365 -5.38 13.67 23.55
C GLU A 365 -6.25 12.63 24.25
N ARG A 366 -6.20 11.39 23.76
CA ARG A 366 -7.01 10.31 24.30
C ARG A 366 -6.27 9.45 25.30
N TRP A 367 -5.06 9.84 25.70
CA TRP A 367 -4.16 9.04 26.54
C TRP A 367 -4.84 8.62 27.85
N GLU A 368 -5.46 9.55 28.57
CA GLU A 368 -6.13 9.27 29.83
C GLU A 368 -7.37 8.39 29.65
N HIS A 369 -8.21 8.69 28.65
CA HIS A 369 -9.41 7.91 28.38
C HIS A 369 -9.12 6.50 27.83
N LEU A 370 -8.07 6.35 27.02
CA LEU A 370 -7.61 5.07 26.53
C LEU A 370 -6.99 4.25 27.67
N LEU A 371 -6.14 4.83 28.51
CA LEU A 371 -5.51 4.11 29.63
C LEU A 371 -6.48 3.76 30.77
N LEU A 372 -7.49 4.59 31.02
CA LEU A 372 -8.47 4.36 32.10
C LEU A 372 -9.57 3.37 31.70
N ARG A 373 -9.96 3.27 30.42
CA ARG A 373 -10.98 2.31 29.95
C ARG A 373 -10.42 1.01 29.40
N LEU A 374 -9.14 0.96 29.01
CA LEU A 374 -8.56 -0.24 28.39
C LEU A 374 -7.69 -1.00 29.41
N GLY A 375 -8.31 -1.95 30.10
CA GLY A 375 -7.60 -3.03 30.82
C GLY A 375 -6.86 -4.02 29.90
N ARG A 376 -6.38 -3.60 28.72
CA ARG A 376 -5.59 -4.45 27.80
C ARG A 376 -4.18 -3.92 27.67
N HIS A 377 -3.23 -4.63 28.26
CA HIS A 377 -1.79 -4.35 28.17
C HIS A 377 -1.27 -4.27 26.73
N ASP A 378 -1.91 -4.93 25.77
CA ASP A 378 -1.41 -5.10 24.40
C ASP A 378 -1.39 -3.79 23.59
N ILE A 379 -2.43 -2.95 23.68
CA ILE A 379 -2.50 -1.68 22.93
C ILE A 379 -1.50 -0.67 23.50
N ARG A 380 -1.30 -0.68 24.82
CA ARG A 380 -0.30 0.17 25.49
C ARG A 380 1.13 -0.19 25.06
N ASN A 381 1.41 -1.48 24.91
CA ASN A 381 2.71 -1.95 24.44
C ASN A 381 2.93 -1.63 22.96
N LEU A 382 1.90 -1.80 22.12
CA LEU A 382 1.96 -1.40 20.71
C LEU A 382 2.20 0.10 20.56
N PHE A 383 1.56 0.93 21.39
CA PHE A 383 1.78 2.37 21.39
C PHE A 383 3.20 2.74 21.80
N ARG A 384 3.74 2.13 22.87
CA ARG A 384 5.15 2.34 23.26
C ARG A 384 6.10 1.94 22.12
N ALA A 385 5.83 0.81 21.47
CA ALA A 385 6.59 0.39 20.30
C ALA A 385 6.47 1.41 19.15
N PHE A 386 5.26 1.90 18.83
CA PHE A 386 5.07 2.94 17.83
C PHE A 386 5.79 4.24 18.18
N ALA A 387 5.70 4.72 19.42
CA ALA A 387 6.37 5.95 19.84
C ALA A 387 7.90 5.82 19.77
N ILE A 388 8.46 4.67 20.16
CA ILE A 388 9.89 4.39 20.05
C ILE A 388 10.29 4.31 18.57
N VAL A 389 9.57 3.54 17.76
CA VAL A 389 9.89 3.39 16.33
C VAL A 389 9.71 4.71 15.59
N ALA A 390 8.68 5.49 15.88
CA ALA A 390 8.46 6.81 15.31
C ALA A 390 9.55 7.80 15.73
N ALA A 391 10.02 7.77 16.99
CA ALA A 391 11.13 8.60 17.43
C ALA A 391 12.46 8.19 16.77
N VAL A 392 12.72 6.89 16.62
CA VAL A 392 13.91 6.37 15.92
C VAL A 392 13.83 6.69 14.42
N ALA A 393 12.68 6.46 13.78
CA ALA A 393 12.45 6.75 12.37
C ALA A 393 12.37 8.24 12.04
N GLY A 394 12.04 9.09 13.01
CA GLY A 394 12.13 10.56 12.85
C GLY A 394 13.52 11.11 13.11
N PHE A 395 14.42 10.32 13.71
CA PHE A 395 15.82 10.68 13.95
C PHE A 395 16.74 10.25 12.80
N ILE A 396 16.43 9.11 12.16
CA ILE A 396 17.05 8.62 10.92
C ILE A 396 16.48 9.41 9.75
#